data_AF-A0A453GTT7-F1
#
_entry.id   AF-A0A453GTT7-F1
#
_cell.length_a   1.000
_cell.length_b   1.000
_cell.length_c   1.000
_cell.angle_alpha   90.00
_cell.angle_beta   90.00
_cell.angle_gamma   90.00
#
_symmetry.space_group_name_H-M   'P 1'
#
loop_
_entity.id
_entity.type
_entity.pdbx_description
1 polymer ?
#
loop_
_entity_poly.entity_id
_entity_poly.type
_entity_poly.pdbx_seq_one_letter_code
_entity_poly.pdbx_strand_id
1 'polypeptide(L)'
;GGVEYESWNKYREFYSTPETDRDYLLYWETIVKDLKWIEEHALKGYMEWHELRAKAWRQAVRIATRFENIPLRLAYYGFREYTTSRYLAFVKDLDSVFFEIWKLVNRQQMSFRDAMEHVYKENPFPLRKRDLEHELSHPVSLGLEEEVSTVHGGHQRGSSRVDSACVNFAGI
;
A
#
# COMPACT_ATOMS: atom_id res chain seq x y z
N GLY A 1 16.87 -3.51 17.24
CA GLY A 1 15.97 -4.66 17.41
C GLY A 1 15.05 -4.45 18.59
N GLY A 2 13.85 -3.91 18.36
CA GLY A 2 12.85 -3.66 19.42
C GLY A 2 11.39 -3.93 19.01
N VAL A 3 11.14 -4.25 17.73
CA VAL A 3 9.77 -4.43 17.21
C VAL A 3 9.24 -5.85 17.45
N GLU A 4 10.12 -6.84 17.58
CA GLU A 4 9.77 -8.25 17.82
C GLU A 4 9.06 -8.43 19.18
N TYR A 5 9.48 -7.71 20.21
CA TYR A 5 8.88 -7.78 21.55
C TYR A 5 7.51 -7.10 21.64
N GLU A 6 7.22 -6.12 20.78
CA GLU A 6 5.89 -5.52 20.70
C GLU A 6 4.86 -6.50 20.14
N SER A 7 5.25 -7.33 19.17
CA SER A 7 4.37 -8.39 18.65
C SER A 7 4.13 -9.47 19.69
N TRP A 8 5.18 -9.90 20.42
CA TRP A 8 5.07 -10.95 21.45
C TRP A 8 4.27 -10.52 22.69
N ASN A 9 4.42 -9.28 23.15
CA ASN A 9 3.62 -8.75 24.26
C ASN A 9 2.14 -8.56 23.87
N LYS A 10 1.87 -8.09 22.65
CA LYS A 10 0.50 -8.01 22.11
C LYS A 10 -0.09 -9.42 21.91
N TYR A 11 0.73 -10.38 21.50
CA TYR A 11 0.34 -11.79 21.40
C TYR A 11 -0.12 -12.31 22.76
N ARG A 12 0.68 -12.15 23.81
CA ARG A 12 0.28 -12.55 25.18
C ARG A 12 -0.90 -11.76 25.75
N GLU A 13 -1.09 -10.51 25.33
CA GLU A 13 -2.18 -9.65 25.81
C GLU A 13 -3.55 -10.05 25.23
N PHE A 14 -3.61 -10.46 23.97
CA PHE A 14 -4.87 -10.77 23.28
C PHE A 14 -5.09 -12.26 22.98
N TYR A 15 -4.02 -13.01 22.76
CA TYR A 15 -4.03 -14.39 22.25
C TYR A 15 -3.67 -15.35 23.38
N SER A 16 -4.46 -15.26 24.48
CA SER A 16 -4.15 -15.93 25.74
C SER A 16 -5.19 -16.98 26.14
N THR A 17 -6.39 -16.95 25.55
CA THR A 17 -7.45 -17.93 25.80
C THR A 17 -7.80 -18.68 24.51
N PRO A 18 -8.07 -19.99 24.58
CA PRO A 18 -8.50 -20.79 23.42
C PRO A 18 -9.73 -20.22 22.71
N GLU A 19 -10.65 -19.61 23.47
CA GLU A 19 -11.88 -19.00 22.94
C GLU A 19 -11.57 -17.73 22.13
N THR A 20 -10.70 -16.85 22.63
CA THR A 20 -10.28 -15.65 21.89
C THR A 20 -9.47 -16.03 20.65
N ASP A 21 -8.60 -17.03 20.74
CA ASP A 21 -7.81 -17.50 19.59
C ASP A 21 -8.71 -18.09 18.49
N ARG A 22 -9.68 -18.93 18.87
CA ARG A 22 -10.65 -19.49 17.93
C ARG A 22 -11.47 -18.39 17.25
N ASP A 23 -12.02 -17.47 18.04
CA ASP A 23 -12.83 -16.37 17.50
C ASP A 23 -11.97 -15.46 16.61
N TYR A 24 -10.72 -15.18 16.99
CA TYR A 24 -9.79 -14.39 16.17
C TYR A 24 -9.52 -15.04 14.81
N LEU A 25 -9.30 -16.37 14.76
CA LEU A 25 -9.10 -17.08 13.50
C LEU A 25 -10.34 -16.96 12.59
N LEU A 26 -11.53 -17.16 13.14
CA LEU A 26 -12.79 -17.02 12.40
C LEU A 26 -13.02 -15.57 11.92
N TYR A 27 -12.69 -14.60 12.77
CA TYR A 27 -12.71 -13.19 12.41
C TYR A 27 -11.74 -12.89 11.27
N TRP A 28 -10.52 -13.39 11.35
CA TRP A 28 -9.49 -13.21 10.33
C TRP A 28 -9.93 -13.80 8.99
N GLU A 29 -10.45 -15.02 8.98
CA GLU A 29 -11.02 -15.65 7.78
C GLU A 29 -12.16 -14.81 7.20
N THR A 30 -13.01 -14.25 8.06
CA THR A 30 -14.13 -13.41 7.64
C THR A 30 -13.66 -12.09 7.05
N ILE A 31 -12.68 -11.38 7.65
CA ILE A 31 -12.18 -10.13 7.07
C ILE A 31 -11.47 -10.37 5.74
N VAL A 32 -10.69 -11.44 5.59
CA VAL A 32 -10.00 -11.76 4.33
C VAL A 32 -11.00 -12.00 3.21
N LYS A 33 -12.11 -12.68 3.52
CA LYS A 33 -13.18 -12.94 2.57
C LYS A 33 -14.00 -11.68 2.27
N ASP A 34 -14.54 -11.01 3.29
CA ASP A 34 -15.51 -9.93 3.16
C ASP A 34 -14.86 -8.59 2.77
N LEU A 35 -13.57 -8.39 3.04
CA LEU A 35 -12.83 -7.18 2.67
C LEU A 35 -11.98 -7.36 1.42
N LYS A 36 -12.11 -8.47 0.68
CA LYS A 36 -11.35 -8.72 -0.55
C LYS A 36 -11.54 -7.61 -1.59
N TRP A 37 -12.71 -6.98 -1.61
CA TRP A 37 -13.03 -5.85 -2.49
C TRP A 37 -12.06 -4.66 -2.33
N ILE A 38 -11.41 -4.52 -1.16
CA ILE A 38 -10.42 -3.45 -0.96
C ILE A 38 -9.20 -3.64 -1.87
N GLU A 39 -8.85 -4.89 -2.21
CA GLU A 39 -7.71 -5.21 -3.09
C GLU A 39 -7.97 -4.73 -4.52
N GLU A 40 -9.20 -4.92 -5.01
CA GLU A 40 -9.65 -4.45 -6.32
C GLU A 40 -9.67 -2.91 -6.42
N HIS A 41 -9.84 -2.23 -5.29
CA HIS A 41 -9.91 -0.77 -5.21
C HIS A 41 -8.60 -0.11 -4.79
N ALA A 42 -7.70 -0.84 -4.13
CA ALA A 42 -6.35 -0.37 -3.80
C ALA A 42 -5.61 0.08 -5.07
N LEU A 43 -5.89 -0.59 -6.19
CA LEU A 43 -5.41 -0.29 -7.54
C LEU A 43 -5.81 1.11 -8.06
N LYS A 44 -6.77 1.82 -7.46
CA LYS A 44 -7.28 3.10 -7.97
C LYS A 44 -6.48 4.35 -7.55
N GLY A 45 -5.35 4.16 -6.85
CA GLY A 45 -4.40 5.23 -6.53
C GLY A 45 -4.26 5.55 -5.04
N TYR A 46 -3.18 6.24 -4.68
CA TYR A 46 -2.77 6.50 -3.28
C TYR A 46 -3.80 7.32 -2.49
N MET A 47 -4.40 8.34 -3.12
CA MET A 47 -5.35 9.23 -2.45
C MET A 47 -6.66 8.54 -2.06
N GLU A 48 -7.09 7.52 -2.81
CA GLU A 48 -8.33 6.78 -2.51
C GLU A 48 -8.15 5.77 -1.36
N TRP A 49 -6.90 5.38 -1.05
CA TRP A 49 -6.60 4.34 -0.06
C TRP A 49 -7.07 4.70 1.36
N HIS A 50 -6.94 5.96 1.78
CA HIS A 50 -7.35 6.40 3.12
C HIS A 50 -8.86 6.24 3.34
N GLU A 51 -9.67 6.63 2.35
CA GLU A 51 -11.13 6.50 2.43
C GLU A 51 -11.59 5.05 2.35
N LEU A 52 -10.98 4.26 1.46
CA LEU A 52 -11.24 2.82 1.33
C LEU A 52 -10.91 2.10 2.64
N ARG A 53 -9.78 2.42 3.25
CA ARG A 53 -9.37 1.87 4.55
C ARG A 53 -10.34 2.25 5.66
N ALA A 54 -10.86 3.47 5.68
CA ALA A 54 -11.86 3.88 6.67
C ALA A 54 -13.19 3.11 6.51
N LYS A 55 -13.64 2.89 5.26
CA LYS A 55 -14.82 2.06 4.97
C LYS A 55 -14.61 0.60 5.38
N ALA A 56 -13.45 0.03 5.04
CA ALA A 56 -13.10 -1.33 5.41
C ALA A 56 -12.96 -1.50 6.93
N TRP A 57 -12.46 -0.49 7.65
CA TRP A 57 -12.41 -0.52 9.11
C TRP A 57 -13.80 -0.62 9.74
N ARG A 58 -14.77 0.18 9.28
CA ARG A 58 -16.16 0.10 9.78
C ARG A 58 -16.77 -1.28 9.54
N GLN A 59 -16.47 -1.91 8.40
CA GLN A 59 -16.91 -3.28 8.12
C GLN A 59 -16.21 -4.28 9.05
N ALA A 60 -14.90 -4.14 9.28
CA ALA A 60 -14.15 -4.99 10.19
C ALA A 60 -14.68 -4.90 11.63
N VAL A 61 -15.05 -3.70 12.11
CA VAL A 61 -15.70 -3.53 13.42
C VAL A 61 -17.04 -4.27 13.47
N ARG A 62 -17.87 -4.14 12.43
CA ARG A 62 -19.17 -4.83 12.34
C ARG A 62 -19.03 -6.36 12.24
N ILE A 63 -17.93 -6.85 11.68
CA ILE A 63 -17.61 -8.28 11.67
C ILE A 63 -17.19 -8.71 13.07
N ALA A 64 -16.33 -7.95 13.75
CA ALA A 64 -15.86 -8.24 15.10
C ALA A 64 -17.02 -8.35 16.11
N THR A 65 -18.06 -7.53 15.98
CA THR A 65 -19.25 -7.59 16.87
C THR A 65 -20.05 -8.90 16.76
N ARG A 66 -19.74 -9.77 15.78
CA ARG A 66 -20.36 -11.10 15.64
C ARG A 66 -19.67 -12.16 16.52
N PHE A 67 -18.53 -11.83 17.11
CA PHE A 67 -17.74 -12.73 17.93
C PHE A 67 -17.71 -12.22 19.37
N GLU A 68 -17.99 -13.11 20.31
CA GLU A 68 -18.12 -12.76 21.73
C GLU A 68 -16.76 -12.38 22.33
N ASN A 69 -15.69 -13.06 21.91
CA ASN A 69 -14.37 -12.96 22.56
C ASN A 69 -13.39 -12.03 21.82
N ILE A 70 -13.88 -11.19 20.89
CA ILE A 70 -13.04 -10.25 20.14
C ILE A 70 -13.20 -8.83 20.68
N PRO A 71 -12.25 -8.36 21.51
CA PRO A 71 -12.24 -6.96 21.90
C PRO A 71 -11.92 -6.07 20.70
N LEU A 72 -12.48 -4.86 20.70
CA LEU A 72 -12.26 -3.86 19.64
C LEU A 72 -10.78 -3.63 19.31
N ARG A 73 -9.93 -3.67 20.34
CA ARG A 73 -8.48 -3.47 20.18
C ARG A 73 -7.82 -4.62 19.40
N LEU A 74 -8.25 -5.87 19.63
CA LEU A 74 -7.80 -7.03 18.85
C LEU A 74 -8.29 -6.95 17.39
N ALA A 75 -9.56 -6.57 17.19
CA ALA A 75 -10.10 -6.33 15.85
C ALA A 75 -9.29 -5.25 15.09
N TYR A 76 -8.89 -4.18 15.78
CA TYR A 76 -8.03 -3.14 15.20
C TYR A 76 -6.67 -3.68 14.75
N TYR A 77 -6.01 -4.49 15.58
CA TYR A 77 -4.72 -5.10 15.22
C TYR A 77 -4.87 -6.05 14.02
N GLY A 78 -5.90 -6.91 14.03
CA GLY A 78 -6.17 -7.81 12.92
C GLY A 78 -6.42 -7.05 11.61
N PHE A 79 -7.29 -6.02 11.65
CA PHE A 79 -7.53 -5.17 10.49
C PHE A 79 -6.28 -4.42 10.01
N ARG A 80 -5.45 -3.91 10.93
CA ARG A 80 -4.19 -3.24 10.57
C ARG A 80 -3.25 -4.19 9.86
N GLU A 81 -3.06 -5.40 10.37
CA GLU A 81 -2.18 -6.40 9.75
C GLU A 81 -2.67 -6.79 8.35
N TYR A 82 -3.99 -7.03 8.20
CA TYR A 82 -4.60 -7.30 6.90
C TYR A 82 -4.32 -6.17 5.91
N THR A 83 -4.62 -4.92 6.29
CA THR A 83 -4.45 -3.77 5.38
C THR A 83 -2.99 -3.42 5.10
N THR A 84 -2.09 -3.56 6.07
CA THR A 84 -0.65 -3.35 5.86
C THR A 84 -0.08 -4.41 4.92
N SER A 85 -0.44 -5.68 5.07
CA SER A 85 -0.02 -6.75 4.16
C SER A 85 -0.46 -6.46 2.72
N ARG A 86 -1.72 -6.05 2.53
CA ARG A 86 -2.24 -5.70 1.19
C ARG A 86 -1.62 -4.44 0.62
N TYR A 87 -1.42 -3.41 1.44
CA TYR A 87 -0.73 -2.19 1.03
C TYR A 87 0.71 -2.46 0.59
N LEU A 88 1.45 -3.28 1.34
CA LEU A 88 2.82 -3.65 0.98
C LEU A 88 2.87 -4.47 -0.32
N ALA A 89 1.92 -5.38 -0.53
CA ALA A 89 1.81 -6.10 -1.80
C ALA A 89 1.54 -5.14 -2.97
N PHE A 90 0.65 -4.16 -2.77
CA PHE A 90 0.38 -3.11 -3.74
C PHE A 90 1.64 -2.26 -4.04
N VAL A 91 2.32 -1.72 -3.02
CA VAL A 91 3.49 -0.85 -3.22
C VAL A 91 4.65 -1.59 -3.89
N LYS A 92 4.87 -2.88 -3.59
CA LYS A 92 5.91 -3.68 -4.25
C LYS A 92 5.75 -3.77 -5.77
N ASP A 93 4.51 -3.89 -6.26
CA ASP A 93 4.25 -3.91 -7.70
C ASP A 93 4.52 -2.53 -8.34
N LEU A 94 4.26 -1.43 -7.61
CA LEU A 94 4.59 -0.07 -8.06
C LEU A 94 6.11 0.13 -8.11
N ASP A 95 6.83 -0.23 -7.05
CA ASP A 95 8.29 -0.14 -6.99
C ASP A 95 8.94 -0.89 -8.17
N SER A 96 8.37 -2.04 -8.54
CA SER A 96 8.83 -2.84 -9.68
C SER A 96 8.59 -2.14 -11.03
N VAL A 97 7.45 -1.48 -11.20
CA VAL A 97 7.16 -0.64 -12.39
C VAL A 97 8.15 0.51 -12.49
N PHE A 98 8.36 1.27 -11.41
CA PHE A 98 9.31 2.38 -11.38
C PHE A 98 10.72 1.92 -11.68
N PHE A 99 11.12 0.77 -11.14
CA PHE A 99 12.43 0.20 -11.38
C PHE A 99 12.68 -0.10 -12.88
N GLU A 100 11.70 -0.68 -13.58
CA GLU A 100 11.83 -0.93 -15.02
C GLU A 100 11.81 0.37 -15.85
N ILE A 101 10.97 1.34 -15.50
CA ILE A 101 11.00 2.67 -16.12
C ILE A 101 12.37 3.32 -15.92
N TRP A 102 12.92 3.31 -14.72
CA TRP A 102 14.24 3.85 -14.43
C TRP A 102 15.37 3.15 -15.18
N LYS A 103 15.29 1.83 -15.38
CA LYS A 103 16.27 1.12 -16.23
C LYS A 103 16.24 1.64 -17.65
N LEU A 104 15.08 1.86 -18.24
CA LEU A 104 14.94 2.38 -19.61
C LEU A 104 15.43 3.83 -19.71
N VAL A 105 15.04 4.68 -18.76
CA VAL A 105 15.48 6.08 -18.71
C VAL A 105 17.01 6.16 -18.59
N ASN A 106 17.62 5.44 -17.65
CA ASN A 106 19.05 5.58 -17.37
C ASN A 106 19.96 4.78 -18.30
N ARG A 107 19.53 3.61 -18.79
CA ARG A 107 20.37 2.74 -19.63
C ARG A 107 20.16 2.97 -21.12
N GLN A 108 18.96 3.36 -21.52
CA GLN A 108 18.58 3.57 -22.93
C GLN A 108 18.35 5.05 -23.26
N GLN A 109 18.51 5.95 -22.29
CA GLN A 109 18.34 7.40 -22.45
C GLN A 109 16.95 7.77 -23.00
N MET A 110 15.94 6.96 -22.67
CA MET A 110 14.55 7.24 -23.02
C MET A 110 14.01 8.39 -22.17
N SER A 111 13.09 9.17 -22.72
CA SER A 111 12.28 10.05 -21.88
C SER A 111 11.45 9.21 -20.90
N PHE A 112 11.10 9.77 -19.75
CA PHE A 112 10.25 9.09 -18.77
C PHE A 112 8.93 8.60 -19.40
N ARG A 113 8.32 9.43 -20.26
CA ARG A 113 7.10 9.10 -20.99
C ARG A 113 7.27 7.92 -21.95
N ASP A 114 8.35 7.91 -22.74
CA ASP A 114 8.60 6.83 -23.68
C ASP A 114 8.93 5.51 -22.96
N ALA A 115 9.65 5.59 -21.83
CA ALA A 115 9.93 4.44 -20.97
C ALA A 115 8.65 3.88 -20.33
N MET A 116 7.75 4.75 -19.88
CA MET A 116 6.45 4.35 -19.36
C MET A 116 5.58 3.70 -20.44
N GLU A 117 5.55 4.27 -21.65
CA GLU A 117 4.83 3.70 -22.79
C GLU A 117 5.40 2.33 -23.20
N HIS A 118 6.72 2.16 -23.13
CA HIS A 118 7.39 0.89 -23.36
C HIS A 118 6.96 -0.17 -22.33
N VAL A 119 7.03 0.14 -21.04
CA VAL A 119 6.58 -0.77 -19.96
C VAL A 119 5.09 -1.08 -20.10
N TYR A 120 4.26 -0.11 -20.49
CA TYR A 120 2.85 -0.33 -20.76
C TYR A 120 2.59 -1.31 -21.92
N LYS A 121 3.34 -1.19 -23.02
CA LYS A 121 3.22 -2.05 -24.21
C LYS A 121 3.69 -3.48 -23.94
N GLU A 122 4.85 -3.62 -23.30
CA GLU A 122 5.40 -4.93 -22.92
C GLU A 122 4.54 -5.63 -21.85
N ASN A 123 3.77 -4.85 -21.09
CA ASN A 123 2.85 -5.31 -20.06
C ASN A 123 3.45 -6.35 -19.07
N PRO A 124 4.67 -6.13 -18.52
CA PRO A 124 5.23 -7.02 -17.50
C PRO A 124 4.46 -6.94 -16.17
N PHE A 125 3.61 -5.91 -16.00
CA PHE A 125 2.82 -5.67 -14.79
C PHE A 125 1.31 -5.57 -15.10
N PRO A 126 0.61 -6.69 -15.38
CA PRO A 126 -0.80 -6.67 -15.80
C PRO A 126 -1.74 -5.97 -14.80
N LEU A 127 -1.43 -6.03 -13.50
CA LEU A 127 -2.21 -5.37 -12.45
C LEU A 127 -2.10 -3.84 -12.48
N ARG A 128 -1.05 -3.30 -13.11
CA ARG A 128 -0.75 -1.87 -13.21
C ARG A 128 -1.05 -1.27 -14.58
N LYS A 129 -1.54 -2.08 -15.50
CA LYS A 129 -1.78 -1.66 -16.88
C LYS A 129 -2.77 -0.50 -16.96
N ARG A 130 -3.86 -0.54 -16.19
CA ARG A 130 -4.86 0.55 -16.16
C ARG A 130 -4.28 1.83 -15.55
N ASP A 131 -3.42 1.70 -14.54
CA ASP A 131 -2.77 2.84 -13.90
C ASP A 131 -1.82 3.53 -14.89
N LEU A 132 -1.00 2.73 -15.60
CA LEU A 132 -0.12 3.23 -16.67
C LEU A 132 -0.92 3.86 -17.83
N GLU A 133 -2.03 3.26 -18.24
CA GLU A 133 -2.93 3.81 -19.26
C GLU A 133 -3.53 5.15 -18.82
N HIS A 134 -3.95 5.25 -17.55
CA HIS A 134 -4.48 6.47 -16.96
C HIS A 134 -3.43 7.59 -16.93
N GLU A 135 -2.19 7.31 -16.52
CA GLU A 135 -1.10 8.29 -16.52
C GLU A 135 -0.69 8.72 -17.93
N LEU A 136 -0.60 7.78 -18.88
CA LEU A 136 -0.26 8.10 -20.27
C LEU A 136 -1.34 8.98 -20.94
N SER A 137 -2.60 8.87 -20.48
CA SER A 137 -3.74 9.64 -20.98
C SER A 137 -3.97 10.95 -20.23
N HIS A 138 -3.56 11.07 -18.96
CA HIS A 138 -3.74 12.24 -18.11
C HIS A 138 -2.41 12.62 -17.42
N PRO A 139 -1.58 13.51 -18.01
CA PRO A 139 -0.22 13.79 -17.53
C PRO A 139 -0.09 14.43 -16.13
N VAL A 140 -1.19 14.58 -15.38
CA VAL A 140 -1.23 15.30 -14.08
C VAL A 140 -1.67 14.38 -12.92
N SER A 141 -2.00 13.10 -13.14
CA SER A 141 -2.82 12.35 -12.18
C SER A 141 -2.09 11.58 -11.08
N LEU A 142 -0.81 11.22 -11.20
CA LEU A 142 -0.06 10.59 -10.09
C LEU A 142 1.17 11.38 -9.61
N GLY A 143 1.50 12.53 -10.21
CA GLY A 143 2.69 13.31 -9.82
C GLY A 143 4.02 12.59 -10.06
N LEU A 144 4.02 11.52 -10.88
CA LEU A 144 5.20 10.67 -11.11
C LEU A 144 6.36 11.43 -11.79
N GLU A 145 6.04 12.40 -12.63
CA GLU A 145 7.04 13.29 -13.24
C GLU A 145 7.69 14.24 -12.21
N GLU A 146 6.93 14.71 -11.21
CA GLU A 146 7.46 15.57 -10.14
C GLU A 146 8.39 14.77 -9.21
N GLU A 147 8.06 13.52 -8.89
CA GLU A 147 8.86 12.67 -8.00
C GLU A 147 10.24 12.32 -8.62
N VAL A 148 10.28 12.01 -9.93
CA VAL A 148 11.53 11.76 -10.66
C VAL A 148 12.37 13.02 -10.84
N SER A 149 11.73 14.17 -11.07
CA SER A 149 12.40 15.47 -11.22
C SER A 149 13.02 15.95 -9.91
N THR A 150 12.40 15.65 -8.77
CA THR A 150 12.91 16.02 -7.44
C THR A 150 14.17 15.23 -7.06
N VAL A 151 14.29 13.99 -7.54
CA VAL A 151 15.50 13.15 -7.34
C VAL A 151 16.70 13.65 -8.17
N HIS A 152 16.47 14.28 -9.33
CA HIS A 152 17.53 14.77 -10.22
C HIS A 152 17.82 16.28 -10.06
N GLY A 153 16.91 17.04 -9.45
CA GLY A 153 16.94 18.51 -9.37
C GLY A 153 17.43 19.07 -8.03
N GLY A 154 18.51 18.54 -7.47
CA GLY A 154 19.11 19.01 -6.22
C GLY A 154 19.85 20.36 -6.32
N HIS A 155 19.32 21.39 -6.99
CA HIS A 155 19.77 22.78 -6.78
C HIS A 155 18.84 23.82 -7.45
N GLN A 156 17.88 24.38 -6.72
CA GLN A 156 17.73 25.82 -6.42
C GLN A 156 16.35 26.14 -5.81
N ARG A 157 16.36 27.12 -4.91
CA ARG A 157 15.35 27.47 -3.88
C ARG A 157 13.99 27.96 -4.41
N GLY A 158 12.93 27.63 -3.66
CA GLY A 158 11.97 28.65 -3.19
C GLY A 158 10.48 28.26 -3.10
N SER A 159 10.02 27.98 -1.86
CA SER A 159 8.67 28.25 -1.32
C SER A 159 7.65 27.09 -1.15
N SER A 160 7.37 26.89 0.15
CA SER A 160 6.11 26.53 0.85
C SER A 160 5.47 25.15 0.72
N ARG A 161 5.66 24.39 1.81
CA ARG A 161 4.69 23.50 2.50
C ARG A 161 3.97 22.46 1.64
N VAL A 162 4.57 21.27 1.57
CA VAL A 162 3.94 20.02 2.05
C VAL A 162 5.06 19.19 2.67
N ASP A 163 4.87 18.71 3.90
CA ASP A 163 5.78 17.79 4.57
C ASP A 163 5.82 16.48 3.78
N SER A 164 6.79 16.41 2.87
CA SER A 164 7.13 15.22 2.12
C SER A 164 7.92 14.30 3.05
N ALA A 165 7.25 13.26 3.54
CA ALA A 165 7.95 12.15 4.15
C ALA A 165 8.72 11.42 3.05
N CYS A 166 9.96 11.86 2.84
CA CYS A 166 11.03 11.07 2.29
C CYS A 166 10.96 9.66 2.89
N VAL A 167 10.56 8.67 2.10
CA VAL A 167 10.86 7.29 2.42
C VAL A 167 12.35 7.10 2.11
N ASN A 168 13.18 7.37 3.11
CA ASN A 168 14.58 6.98 3.13
C ASN A 168 14.65 5.45 2.94
N PHE A 169 15.10 5.00 1.77
CA PHE A 169 15.72 3.69 1.61
C PHE A 169 17.11 3.87 1.00
N ALA A 170 18.01 4.41 1.82
CA ALA A 170 19.44 4.17 1.69
C ALA A 170 19.91 3.58 3.03
N GLY A 171 20.10 2.26 3.08
CA GLY A 171 20.72 1.57 4.22
C GLY A 171 20.01 0.31 4.73
N ILE A 172 19.91 -0.73 3.90
CA ILE A 172 20.22 -2.13 4.27
C ILE A 172 21.01 -2.72 3.10
#